data_AF-A0A7V1BWF2-F1
#
_entry.id   AF-A0A7V1BWF2-F1
#
_cell.length_a   1.000
_cell.length_b   1.000
_cell.length_c   1.000
_cell.angle_alpha   90.00
_cell.angle_beta   90.00
_cell.angle_gamma   90.00
#
_symmetry.space_group_name_H-M   'P 1'
#
loop_
_entity.id
_entity.type
_entity.pdbx_description
1 polymer ?
#
loop_
_entity_poly.entity_id
_entity_poly.type
_entity_poly.pdbx_seq_one_letter_code
_entity_poly.pdbx_strand_id
1 'polypeptide(L)'
;MPALSVALPIPTLSVPTLSMNCNKQMGNRQQMGNHGGGAPTMSLSDVMHRFKTLTTKRYTDGVKNNDWPRFNKKLWQRNYYEHIIRDENSYYQISEYIQTNPLKWQDDKYHA
;
A
#
# COMPACT_ATOMS: atom_id res chain seq x y z
N MET A 1 10.05 -44.02 14.29
CA MET A 1 11.07 -43.65 13.30
C MET A 1 10.66 -42.32 12.70
N PRO A 2 11.28 -41.20 13.11
CA PRO A 2 10.91 -39.84 12.72
C PRO A 2 11.70 -39.38 11.49
N ALA A 3 11.13 -38.42 10.76
CA ALA A 3 11.79 -37.30 10.06
C ALA A 3 11.04 -36.97 8.75
N LEU A 4 10.57 -35.74 8.63
CA LEU A 4 11.20 -34.74 7.75
C LEU A 4 10.36 -33.46 7.78
N SER A 5 10.82 -32.52 8.60
CA SER A 5 10.42 -31.12 8.54
C SER A 5 11.05 -30.51 7.29
N VAL A 6 10.23 -30.16 6.30
CA VAL A 6 10.67 -29.43 5.10
C VAL A 6 10.37 -27.96 5.35
N ALA A 7 11.39 -27.23 5.83
CA ALA A 7 11.38 -25.77 5.82
C ALA A 7 11.50 -25.30 4.36
N LEU A 8 10.44 -24.71 3.82
CA LEU A 8 10.48 -24.03 2.52
C LEU A 8 11.29 -22.73 2.66
N PRO A 9 12.23 -22.44 1.74
CA PRO A 9 13.06 -21.24 1.80
C PRO A 9 12.22 -19.99 1.49
N ILE A 10 12.34 -18.98 2.36
CA ILE A 10 11.76 -17.65 2.17
C ILE A 10 12.48 -16.99 0.98
N PRO A 11 11.80 -16.63 -0.11
CA PRO A 11 12.46 -15.95 -1.22
C PRO A 11 12.82 -14.52 -0.82
N THR A 12 14.13 -14.24 -0.75
CA THR A 12 14.66 -12.88 -0.60
C THR A 12 14.31 -12.07 -1.85
N LEU A 13 13.29 -11.21 -1.77
CA LEU A 13 12.96 -10.27 -2.84
C LEU A 13 14.02 -9.16 -2.84
N SER A 14 14.96 -9.26 -3.80
CA SER A 14 15.85 -8.16 -4.17
C SER A 14 15.01 -6.96 -4.60
N VAL A 15 15.14 -5.85 -3.88
CA VAL A 15 14.46 -4.59 -4.21
C VAL A 15 15.32 -3.83 -5.22
N PRO A 16 14.92 -3.70 -6.51
CA PRO A 16 15.66 -2.86 -7.43
C PRO A 16 15.45 -1.39 -7.08
N THR A 17 16.53 -0.73 -6.64
CA THR A 17 16.65 0.72 -6.64
C THR A 17 16.61 1.18 -8.09
N LEU A 18 15.49 1.74 -8.55
CA LEU A 18 15.45 2.39 -9.86
C LEU A 18 14.89 3.82 -9.79
N SER A 19 15.74 4.70 -10.31
CA SER A 19 15.59 6.12 -10.56
C SER A 19 14.21 6.50 -11.11
N MET A 20 13.59 7.51 -10.49
CA MET A 20 12.31 8.06 -10.90
C MET A 20 12.50 8.93 -12.15
N ASN A 21 12.05 8.42 -13.30
CA ASN A 21 11.65 9.29 -14.40
C ASN A 21 10.15 9.09 -14.65
N CYS A 22 9.32 9.93 -14.03
CA CYS A 22 7.87 9.88 -14.17
C CYS A 22 7.40 10.94 -15.16
N ASN A 23 7.44 10.59 -16.45
CA ASN A 23 6.68 11.30 -17.47
C ASN A 23 5.53 10.41 -17.92
N LYS A 24 4.29 10.71 -17.49
CA LYS A 24 3.12 10.44 -18.33
C LYS A 24 1.93 11.31 -17.93
N GLN A 25 1.43 11.97 -18.97
CA GLN A 25 0.26 12.84 -19.04
C GLN A 25 -0.96 12.24 -18.35
N MET A 26 -1.58 13.01 -17.47
CA MET A 26 -2.95 12.76 -17.01
C MET A 26 -3.86 13.82 -17.62
N GLY A 27 -4.93 13.35 -18.24
CA GLY A 27 -5.97 14.18 -18.84
C GLY A 27 -6.59 15.15 -17.83
N ASN A 28 -6.88 16.33 -18.36
CA ASN A 28 -7.71 17.42 -17.86
C ASN A 28 -8.34 17.20 -16.46
N ARG A 29 -7.63 17.62 -15.42
CA ARG A 29 -8.24 18.00 -14.15
C ARG A 29 -7.86 19.45 -13.89
N GLN A 30 -8.76 20.36 -14.26
CA GLN A 30 -8.68 21.75 -13.81
C GLN A 30 -8.78 21.76 -12.28
N GLN A 31 -7.64 21.97 -11.62
CA GLN A 31 -7.60 22.50 -10.26
C GLN A 31 -6.67 23.69 -10.29
N MET A 32 -7.25 24.87 -10.46
CA MET A 32 -6.60 26.13 -10.10
C MET A 32 -6.49 26.16 -8.58
N GLY A 33 -5.26 26.18 -8.07
CA GLY A 33 -4.96 26.26 -6.65
C GLY A 33 -3.59 26.89 -6.46
N ASN A 34 -3.62 28.18 -6.15
CA ASN A 34 -2.52 29.10 -5.83
C ASN A 34 -1.33 28.43 -5.11
N HIS A 35 -0.23 28.16 -5.82
CA HIS A 35 1.04 27.73 -5.22
C HIS A 35 1.83 28.96 -4.77
N GLY A 36 1.45 29.52 -3.62
CA GLY A 36 2.31 30.46 -2.90
C GLY A 36 3.66 29.79 -2.62
N GLY A 37 4.75 30.47 -2.97
CA GLY A 37 6.12 29.94 -3.05
C GLY A 37 6.77 29.54 -1.72
N GLY A 38 6.22 28.52 -1.06
CA GLY A 38 6.91 27.69 -0.07
C GLY A 38 7.06 26.27 -0.63
N ALA A 39 8.11 25.55 -0.24
CA ALA A 39 8.23 24.13 -0.57
C ALA A 39 6.92 23.40 -0.18
N PRO A 40 6.31 22.60 -1.07
CA PRO A 40 5.02 21.99 -0.79
C PRO A 40 5.18 21.06 0.41
N THR A 41 4.55 21.41 1.53
CA THR A 41 4.38 20.50 2.66
C THR A 41 3.44 19.40 2.21
N MET A 42 3.95 18.17 2.10
CA MET A 42 3.11 17.05 1.68
C MET A 42 2.14 16.70 2.80
N SER A 43 0.84 16.68 2.48
CA SER A 43 -0.17 16.20 3.40
C SER A 43 -0.21 14.66 3.41
N LEU A 44 -0.80 14.07 4.45
CA LEU A 44 -0.99 12.61 4.51
C LEU A 44 -1.82 12.09 3.34
N SER A 45 -2.80 12.86 2.89
CA SER A 45 -3.63 12.49 1.74
C SER A 45 -2.80 12.48 0.44
N ASP A 46 -1.85 13.41 0.27
CA ASP A 46 -0.92 13.42 -0.87
C ASP A 46 -0.01 12.19 -0.86
N VAL A 47 0.51 11.83 0.32
CA VAL A 47 1.34 10.63 0.49
C VAL A 47 0.56 9.39 0.11
N MET A 48 -0.66 9.23 0.63
CA MET A 48 -1.51 8.08 0.30
C MET A 48 -1.93 8.07 -1.16
N HIS A 49 -2.20 9.23 -1.75
CA HIS A 49 -2.52 9.34 -3.17
C HIS A 49 -1.36 8.86 -4.04
N ARG A 50 -0.14 9.34 -3.74
CA ARG A 50 1.09 8.93 -4.43
C ARG A 50 1.37 7.44 -4.22
N PHE A 51 1.24 6.94 -3.00
CA PHE A 51 1.44 5.53 -2.69
C PHE A 51 0.50 4.62 -3.50
N LYS A 52 -0.82 4.87 -3.46
CA LYS A 52 -1.81 4.09 -4.22
C LYS A 52 -1.54 4.16 -5.73
N THR A 53 -1.11 5.32 -6.24
CA THR A 53 -0.79 5.50 -7.66
C THR A 53 0.46 4.73 -8.08
N LEU A 54 1.56 4.88 -7.33
CA LEU A 54 2.85 4.25 -7.63
C LEU A 54 2.75 2.73 -7.59
N THR A 55 2.10 2.18 -6.57
CA THR A 55 1.89 0.74 -6.42
C THR A 55 1.00 0.18 -7.52
N THR A 56 -0.11 0.86 -7.87
CA THR A 56 -0.98 0.43 -8.98
C THR A 56 -0.25 0.43 -10.31
N LYS A 57 0.59 1.45 -10.56
CA LYS A 57 1.40 1.53 -11.79
C LYS A 57 2.38 0.35 -11.85
N ARG A 58 3.16 0.13 -10.79
CA ARG A 58 4.10 -1.01 -10.71
C ARG A 58 3.40 -2.34 -10.90
N TYR A 59 2.22 -2.51 -10.30
CA TYR A 59 1.41 -3.71 -10.48
C TYR A 59 0.98 -3.90 -11.93
N THR A 60 0.49 -2.83 -12.56
CA THR A 60 0.08 -2.86 -13.97
C THR A 60 1.25 -3.20 -14.90
N ASP A 61 2.44 -2.68 -14.61
CA ASP A 61 3.66 -3.01 -15.34
C ASP A 61 4.04 -4.49 -15.14
N GLY A 62 3.87 -5.03 -13.94
CA GLY A 62 4.05 -6.46 -13.66
C GLY A 62 3.04 -7.36 -14.37
N VAL A 63 1.78 -6.95 -14.50
CA VAL A 63 0.76 -7.68 -15.29
C VAL A 63 1.14 -7.75 -16.77
N LYS A 64 1.78 -6.70 -17.30
CA LYS A 64 2.18 -6.64 -18.71
C LYS A 64 3.48 -7.38 -19.01
N ASN A 65 4.44 -7.32 -18.09
CA ASN A 65 5.81 -7.75 -18.36
C ASN A 65 6.20 -9.05 -17.65
N ASN A 66 5.49 -9.44 -16.58
CA ASN A 66 5.86 -10.54 -15.69
C ASN A 66 4.71 -11.54 -15.44
N ASP A 67 3.69 -11.54 -16.32
CA ASP A 67 2.53 -12.43 -16.25
C ASP A 67 1.77 -12.43 -14.91
N TRP A 68 1.73 -11.30 -14.21
CA TRP A 68 0.95 -11.20 -12.98
C TRP A 68 -0.55 -11.31 -13.25
N PRO A 69 -1.33 -11.91 -12.34
CA PRO A 69 -2.76 -12.03 -12.50
C PRO A 69 -3.41 -10.65 -12.58
N ARG A 70 -4.31 -10.45 -13.54
CA ARG A 70 -5.07 -9.21 -13.63
C ARG A 70 -6.07 -9.11 -12.48
N PHE A 71 -6.18 -7.94 -11.86
CA PHE A 71 -7.22 -7.66 -10.88
C PHE A 71 -8.48 -7.12 -11.56
N ASN A 72 -9.65 -7.51 -11.06
CA ASN A 72 -10.93 -7.00 -11.56
C ASN A 72 -11.29 -5.70 -10.82
N LYS A 73 -11.73 -4.69 -11.57
CA LYS A 73 -12.27 -3.41 -11.07
C LYS A 73 -11.24 -2.51 -10.38
N LYS A 74 -11.00 -2.68 -9.07
CA LYS A 74 -10.24 -1.73 -8.25
C LYS A 74 -9.29 -2.47 -7.33
N LEU A 75 -8.01 -2.10 -7.38
CA LEU A 75 -6.98 -2.66 -6.50
C LEU A 75 -7.07 -2.13 -5.06
N TRP A 76 -7.51 -0.88 -4.90
CA TRP A 76 -7.56 -0.20 -3.60
C TRP A 76 -8.98 0.13 -3.17
N GLN A 77 -9.25 0.02 -1.86
CA GLN A 77 -10.42 0.63 -1.24
C GLN A 77 -10.35 2.17 -1.39
N ARG A 78 -11.52 2.80 -1.55
CA ARG A 78 -11.64 4.25 -1.82
C ARG A 78 -11.02 5.09 -0.72
N ASN A 79 -11.38 4.79 0.53
CA ASN A 79 -10.90 5.52 1.69
C ASN A 79 -9.71 4.80 2.34
N TYR A 80 -9.15 5.41 3.36
CA TYR A 80 -8.16 4.82 4.24
C TYR A 80 -8.53 5.20 5.68
N TYR A 81 -8.18 4.35 6.64
CA TYR A 81 -8.35 4.64 8.06
C TYR A 81 -7.11 5.38 8.55
N GLU A 82 -7.32 6.44 9.30
CA GLU A 82 -6.26 7.21 9.95
C GLU A 82 -6.61 7.41 11.42
N HIS A 83 -5.61 7.28 12.29
CA HIS A 83 -5.76 7.51 13.72
C HIS A 83 -4.44 8.05 14.27
N ILE A 84 -4.50 9.15 15.03
CA ILE A 84 -3.33 9.76 15.66
C ILE A 84 -3.14 9.12 17.03
N ILE A 85 -2.04 8.40 17.21
CA ILE A 85 -1.63 7.81 18.48
C ILE A 85 -1.08 8.92 19.38
N ARG A 86 -1.72 9.17 20.52
CA ARG A 86 -1.37 10.26 21.45
C ARG A 86 -0.92 9.78 22.82
N ASP A 87 -1.20 8.52 23.14
CA ASP A 87 -0.93 7.90 24.42
C ASP A 87 -0.45 6.45 24.24
N GLU A 88 0.23 5.92 25.25
CA GLU A 88 0.80 4.57 25.22
C GLU A 88 -0.27 3.48 25.13
N ASN A 89 -1.44 3.68 25.74
CA ASN A 89 -2.51 2.71 25.68
C ASN A 89 -3.05 2.56 24.24
N SER A 90 -3.25 3.67 23.52
CA SER A 90 -3.64 3.65 22.10
C SER A 90 -2.59 2.96 21.23
N TYR A 91 -1.30 3.16 21.55
CA TYR A 91 -0.19 2.47 20.87
C TYR A 91 -0.27 0.95 21.06
N TYR A 92 -0.42 0.48 22.30
CA TYR A 92 -0.51 -0.95 22.59
C TYR A 92 -1.71 -1.60 21.90
N GLN A 93 -2.88 -0.95 21.95
CA GLN A 93 -4.10 -1.46 21.30
C GLN A 93 -3.95 -1.57 19.78
N ILE A 94 -3.39 -0.55 19.11
CA ILE A 94 -3.19 -0.57 17.67
C ILE A 94 -2.12 -1.59 17.27
N SER A 95 -1.03 -1.69 18.03
CA SER A 95 0.02 -2.68 17.80
C SER A 95 -0.53 -4.11 17.93
N GLU A 96 -1.31 -4.38 18.97
CA GLU A 96 -1.97 -5.67 19.18
C GLU A 96 -2.97 -5.96 18.05
N TYR A 97 -3.74 -4.96 17.62
CA TYR A 97 -4.65 -5.12 16.48
C TYR A 97 -3.88 -5.51 15.21
N ILE A 98 -2.81 -4.81 14.85
CA ILE A 98 -2.01 -5.10 13.64
C ILE A 98 -1.46 -6.53 13.68
N GLN A 99 -0.98 -6.97 14.84
CA GLN A 99 -0.40 -8.31 15.01
C GLN A 99 -1.46 -9.42 14.99
N THR A 100 -2.63 -9.18 15.60
CA THR A 100 -3.67 -10.21 15.76
C THR A 100 -4.65 -10.25 14.59
N ASN A 101 -4.76 -9.19 13.78
CA ASN A 101 -5.70 -9.11 12.67
C ASN A 101 -5.55 -10.24 11.62
N PRO A 102 -4.34 -10.67 11.20
CA PRO A 102 -4.22 -11.77 10.25
C PRO A 102 -4.88 -13.07 10.71
N LEU A 103 -4.88 -13.34 12.02
CA LEU A 103 -5.52 -14.50 12.62
C LEU A 103 -7.04 -14.35 12.70
N LYS A 104 -7.52 -13.11 12.90
CA LYS A 104 -8.94 -12.77 13.06
C LYS A 104 -9.65 -12.50 11.74
N TRP A 105 -8.93 -12.55 10.62
CA TRP A 105 -9.44 -12.16 9.31
C TRP A 105 -10.63 -13.01 8.84
N GLN A 106 -10.64 -14.31 9.15
CA GLN A 106 -11.74 -15.21 8.76
C GLN A 106 -13.03 -14.94 9.56
N ASP A 107 -12.90 -14.39 10.75
CA ASP A 107 -14.02 -14.11 11.67
C ASP A 107 -14.48 -12.64 11.57
N ASP A 108 -13.88 -11.83 10.69
CA ASP A 108 -14.25 -10.44 10.51
C ASP A 108 -15.63 -10.35 9.84
N LYS A 109 -16.52 -9.57 10.44
CA LYS A 109 -17.88 -9.30 9.93
C LYS A 109 -17.87 -8.66 8.54
N TYR A 110 -16.77 -8.01 8.15
CA TYR A 110 -16.60 -7.42 6.82
C TYR A 110 -15.85 -8.34 5.85
N HIS A 111 -15.48 -9.55 6.29
CA HIS A 111 -14.96 -10.61 5.44
C HIS A 111 -16.13 -11.38 4.81
N ALA A 112 -16.23 -11.32 3.48
CA ALA A 112 -17.27 -11.99 2.70
C ALA A 112 -16.67 -12.63 1.44
#